data_AF-A0A9X2S1L2-F1
#
_entry.id   AF-A0A9X2S1L2-F1
#
_cell.length_a   1.000
_cell.length_b   1.000
_cell.length_c   1.000
_cell.angle_alpha   90.00
_cell.angle_beta   90.00
_cell.angle_gamma   90.00
#
_symmetry.space_group_name_H-M   'P 1'
#
loop_
_entity.id
_entity.type
_entity.pdbx_description
1 polymer ?
#
loop_
_entity_poly.entity_id
_entity_poly.type
_entity_poly.pdbx_seq_one_letter_code
_entity_poly.pdbx_strand_id
1 'polypeptide(L)'
;MYPEVGYDEFNTSKLVISELKKLNLEIKTNVAKTGVITLLKGKYPGKTILIRADMDALRVDEETDLEFKSKIPGVCTLAVTMVTLLHCLELL
;
A
#
# COMPACT_ATOMS: atom_id res chain seq x y z
N MET A 1 -9.42 -3.89 12.12
CA MET A 1 -8.16 -4.04 11.35
C MET A 1 -6.95 -4.01 12.28
N TYR A 2 -5.75 -4.42 11.85
CA TYR A 2 -4.49 -4.25 12.59
C TYR A 2 -3.56 -3.28 11.83
N PRO A 3 -3.82 -1.97 11.90
CA PRO A 3 -3.02 -0.97 11.18
C PRO A 3 -1.57 -0.91 11.71
N GLU A 4 -0.62 -0.64 10.82
CA GLU A 4 0.81 -0.59 11.15
C GLU A 4 1.34 0.83 10.94
N VAL A 5 2.17 1.30 11.87
CA VAL A 5 2.74 2.65 11.84
C VAL A 5 4.00 2.72 10.98
N GLY A 6 4.38 3.95 10.63
CA GLY A 6 5.58 4.28 9.86
C GLY A 6 6.79 3.39 10.17
N TYR A 7 7.32 2.74 9.14
CA TYR A 7 8.45 1.81 9.14
C TYR A 7 8.19 0.41 9.74
N ASP A 8 7.02 0.12 10.29
CA ASP A 8 6.67 -1.20 10.85
C ASP A 8 5.52 -1.88 10.08
N GLU A 9 5.27 -1.46 8.84
CA GLU A 9 4.20 -1.93 7.94
C GLU A 9 4.51 -3.29 7.29
N PHE A 10 5.00 -4.25 8.06
CA PHE A 10 5.45 -5.53 7.54
C PHE A 10 4.32 -6.36 6.95
N ASN A 11 3.15 -6.39 7.58
CA ASN A 11 2.00 -7.14 7.08
C ASN A 11 1.33 -6.43 5.91
N THR A 12 1.25 -5.11 5.97
CA THR A 12 0.69 -4.26 4.91
C THR A 12 1.56 -4.32 3.66
N SER A 13 2.89 -4.23 3.81
CA SER A 13 3.86 -4.40 2.71
C SER A 13 3.74 -5.79 2.09
N LYS A 14 3.62 -6.86 2.90
CA LYS A 14 3.40 -8.24 2.39
C LYS A 14 2.11 -8.35 1.57
N LEU A 15 1.03 -7.71 2.01
CA LEU A 15 -0.25 -7.68 1.29
C LEU A 15 -0.07 -7.00 -0.08
N VAL A 16 0.53 -5.81 -0.10
CA VAL A 16 0.84 -5.08 -1.35
C VAL A 16 1.67 -5.93 -2.30
N ILE A 17 2.73 -6.59 -1.80
CA ILE A 17 3.59 -7.47 -2.60
C ILE A 17 2.78 -8.63 -3.18
N SER A 18 1.87 -9.22 -2.39
CA SER A 18 1.05 -10.34 -2.86
C SER A 18 0.08 -9.94 -3.98
N GLU A 19 -0.51 -8.74 -3.89
CA GLU A 19 -1.37 -8.19 -4.94
C GLU A 19 -0.57 -7.88 -6.21
N LEU A 20 0.55 -7.18 -6.09
CA LEU A 20 1.41 -6.86 -7.25
C LEU A 20 1.98 -8.11 -7.94
N LYS A 21 2.24 -9.20 -7.19
CA LYS A 21 2.69 -10.47 -7.77
C LYS A 21 1.67 -11.09 -8.72
N LYS A 22 0.36 -10.84 -8.51
CA LYS A 22 -0.70 -11.34 -9.42
C LYS A 22 -0.59 -10.72 -10.81
N LEU A 23 0.00 -9.54 -10.92
CA LEU A 23 0.19 -8.79 -12.17
C LEU A 23 1.46 -9.18 -12.94
N ASN A 24 2.25 -10.14 -12.44
CA ASN A 24 3.49 -10.61 -13.07
C ASN A 24 4.50 -9.48 -13.35
N LEU A 25 4.57 -8.49 -12.45
CA LEU A 25 5.48 -7.35 -12.56
C LEU A 25 6.80 -7.61 -11.84
N GLU A 26 7.85 -6.90 -12.25
CA GLU A 26 9.09 -6.81 -11.48
C GLU A 26 8.85 -5.96 -10.23
N ILE A 27 9.14 -6.52 -9.05
CA ILE A 27 8.87 -5.89 -7.77
C ILE A 27 10.17 -5.78 -6.99
N LYS A 28 10.52 -4.57 -6.58
CA LYS A 28 11.59 -4.29 -5.63
C LYS A 28 10.98 -4.06 -4.25
N THR A 29 11.37 -4.90 -3.29
CA THR A 29 10.89 -4.86 -1.91
C THR A 29 11.96 -4.33 -0.96
N ASN A 30 11.57 -4.13 0.30
CA ASN A 30 12.45 -3.66 1.39
C ASN A 30 13.12 -2.31 1.11
N VAL A 31 12.48 -1.46 0.30
CA VAL A 31 12.96 -0.10 0.06
C VAL A 31 12.64 0.74 1.30
N ALA A 32 13.67 1.30 1.94
CA ALA A 32 13.49 2.02 3.21
C ALA A 32 12.72 1.19 4.27
N LYS A 33 13.10 -0.10 4.42
CA LYS A 33 12.52 -1.11 5.34
C LYS A 33 11.27 -1.81 4.80
N THR A 34 10.17 -1.11 4.55
CA THR A 34 8.87 -1.72 4.18
C THR A 34 8.35 -1.30 2.80
N GLY A 35 8.98 -0.32 2.16
CA GLY A 35 8.56 0.21 0.87
C GLY A 35 8.67 -0.79 -0.29
N VAL A 36 7.76 -0.62 -1.25
CA VAL A 36 7.60 -1.46 -2.43
C VAL A 36 7.61 -0.58 -3.68
N ILE A 37 8.38 -0.97 -4.69
CA ILE A 37 8.42 -0.30 -5.99
C ILE A 37 8.17 -1.34 -7.08
N THR A 38 7.34 -1.00 -8.06
CA THR A 38 7.16 -1.79 -9.27
C THR A 38 7.23 -0.91 -10.51
N LEU A 39 7.59 -1.51 -11.64
CA LEU A 39 7.63 -0.84 -12.94
C LEU A 39 6.71 -1.56 -13.91
N LEU A 40 5.63 -0.88 -14.30
CA LEU A 40 4.77 -1.31 -15.40
C LEU A 40 5.33 -0.75 -16.72
N LYS A 41 5.77 -1.63 -17.62
CA LYS A 41 6.25 -1.25 -18.95
C LYS A 41 5.11 -1.38 -19.97
N GLY A 42 4.68 -0.25 -20.53
CA GLY A 42 3.72 -0.22 -21.63
C GLY A 42 4.31 -0.74 -22.96
N LYS A 43 3.43 -0.95 -23.95
CA LYS A 43 3.80 -1.49 -25.27
C LYS A 43 4.50 -0.48 -26.19
N TYR A 44 4.35 0.81 -25.93
CA TYR A 44 4.83 1.88 -26.80
C TYR A 44 5.90 2.71 -26.09
N PRO A 45 6.88 3.24 -26.84
CA PRO A 45 7.82 4.22 -26.28
C PRO A 45 7.06 5.48 -25.84
N GLY A 46 7.46 6.06 -24.72
CA GLY A 46 6.75 7.20 -24.14
C GLY A 46 7.42 7.72 -22.89
N LYS A 47 6.75 8.69 -22.25
CA LYS A 47 7.19 9.25 -20.97
C LYS A 47 6.89 8.29 -19.82
N THR A 48 7.70 8.34 -18.78
CA THR A 48 7.49 7.61 -17.53
C THR A 48 6.78 8.50 -16.52
N ILE A 49 5.76 7.96 -15.83
CA ILE A 49 5.03 8.64 -14.76
C ILE A 49 5.20 7.84 -13.47
N LEU A 50 5.36 8.53 -12.34
CA LEU A 50 5.35 7.91 -11.01
C LEU A 50 4.01 8.15 -10.33
N ILE A 51 3.39 7.07 -9.85
CA ILE A 51 2.25 7.11 -8.94
C ILE A 51 2.75 6.64 -7.58
N ARG A 52 2.45 7.40 -6.53
CA ARG A 52 2.90 7.13 -5.15
C ARG A 52 1.70 7.08 -4.21
N ALA A 53 1.69 6.08 -3.35
CA ALA A 53 0.80 5.98 -2.21
C ALA A 53 1.62 5.65 -0.95
N ASP A 54 1.13 6.12 0.19
CA ASP A 54 1.51 5.70 1.53
C ASP A 54 0.66 4.52 1.98
N MET A 55 1.15 3.77 2.97
CA MET A 55 0.44 2.62 3.54
C MET A 55 0.45 2.62 5.07
N ASP A 56 1.08 3.62 5.69
CA ASP A 56 1.24 3.72 7.13
C ASP A 56 -0.01 4.30 7.82
N ALA A 57 -0.17 3.89 9.07
CA ALA A 57 -1.20 4.35 9.97
C ALA A 57 -0.72 5.50 10.86
N LEU A 58 -1.68 6.25 11.42
CA LEU A 58 -1.41 7.37 12.32
C LEU A 58 -1.51 6.95 13.79
N ARG A 59 -0.73 7.60 14.65
CA ARG A 59 -0.79 7.43 16.12
C ARG A 59 -1.89 8.30 16.73
N VAL A 60 -3.15 7.90 16.51
CA VAL A 60 -4.34 8.53 17.06
C VAL A 60 -5.43 7.47 17.24
N ASP A 61 -6.32 7.65 18.21
CA ASP A 61 -7.47 6.78 18.37
C ASP A 61 -8.42 6.89 17.19
N GLU A 62 -8.94 5.76 16.74
CA GLU A 62 -9.98 5.73 15.72
C GLU A 62 -11.35 5.87 16.40
N GLU A 63 -11.98 7.03 16.24
CA GLU A 63 -13.28 7.36 16.84
C GLU A 63 -14.48 6.90 15.99
N THR A 64 -14.22 6.18 14.89
CA THR A 64 -15.28 5.67 14.02
C THR A 64 -15.97 4.46 14.66
N ASP A 65 -17.24 4.24 14.30
CA ASP A 65 -17.96 3.01 14.68
C ASP A 65 -18.15 2.06 13.49
N LEU A 66 -17.12 1.96 12.66
CA LEU A 66 -17.11 1.09 11.48
C LEU A 66 -16.70 -0.34 11.86
N GLU A 67 -17.26 -1.33 11.17
CA GLU A 67 -16.95 -2.75 11.40
C GLU A 67 -15.45 -3.08 11.23
N PHE A 68 -14.77 -2.31 10.38
CA PHE A 68 -13.36 -2.49 10.07
C PHE A 68 -12.42 -1.59 10.89
N LYS A 69 -12.92 -0.85 11.89
CA LYS A 69 -12.11 0.04 12.72
C LYS A 69 -10.87 -0.63 13.30
N SER A 70 -9.85 0.17 13.61
CA SER A 70 -8.63 -0.29 14.25
C SER A 70 -8.93 -1.08 15.52
N LYS A 71 -8.26 -2.23 15.67
CA LYS A 71 -8.26 -3.03 16.90
C LYS A 71 -7.09 -2.68 17.82
N ILE A 72 -6.24 -1.73 17.42
CA ILE A 72 -5.06 -1.31 18.15
C ILE A 72 -5.34 0.06 18.76
N PRO A 73 -5.37 0.18 20.10
CA PRO A 73 -5.54 1.47 20.77
C PRO A 73 -4.48 2.48 20.34
N GLY A 74 -4.87 3.74 20.14
CA GLY A 74 -3.99 4.82 19.72
C GLY A 74 -3.44 4.69 18.30
N VAL A 75 -4.03 3.85 17.43
CA VAL A 75 -3.65 3.73 16.02
C VAL A 75 -4.88 3.81 15.12
N CYS A 76 -4.85 4.67 14.10
CA CYS A 76 -5.93 4.90 13.14
C CYS A 76 -5.49 4.57 11.72
N THR A 77 -6.40 3.96 10.96
CA THR A 77 -6.15 3.48 9.59
C THR A 77 -6.19 4.62 8.55
N LEU A 78 -5.30 4.59 7.54
CA LEU A 78 -5.28 5.56 6.42
C LEU A 78 -5.28 4.89 5.03
N ALA A 79 -5.55 3.58 4.95
CA ALA A 79 -5.24 2.71 3.80
C ALA A 79 -6.02 2.94 2.48
N VAL A 80 -6.84 3.99 2.35
CA VAL A 80 -7.72 4.22 1.18
C VAL A 80 -6.90 4.52 -0.10
N THR A 81 -5.78 5.24 0.05
CA THR A 81 -4.91 5.64 -1.06
C THR A 81 -4.25 4.43 -1.74
N MET A 82 -3.81 3.44 -0.94
CA MET A 82 -3.12 2.27 -1.45
C MET A 82 -4.04 1.32 -2.24
N VAL A 83 -5.26 1.08 -1.75
CA VAL A 83 -6.24 0.23 -2.44
C VAL A 83 -6.60 0.81 -3.80
N THR A 84 -6.81 2.12 -3.86
CA THR A 84 -7.13 2.82 -5.12
C THR A 84 -5.99 2.66 -6.14
N LEU A 85 -4.74 2.81 -5.69
CA LEU A 85 -3.56 2.64 -6.56
C LEU A 85 -3.45 1.22 -7.11
N LEU A 86 -3.64 0.20 -6.27
CA LEU A 86 -3.63 -1.20 -6.72
C LEU A 86 -4.71 -1.47 -7.75
N HIS A 87 -5.92 -0.96 -7.52
CA HIS A 87 -7.01 -1.12 -8.49
C HIS A 87 -6.72 -0.39 -9.81
N CYS A 88 -6.14 0.81 -9.77
CA CYS A 88 -5.71 1.50 -10.99
C CYS A 88 -4.67 0.69 -11.78
N LEU A 89 -3.78 -0.05 -11.12
CA LEU A 89 -2.81 -0.92 -11.79
C LEU A 89 -3.46 -2.14 -12.45
N GLU A 90 -4.53 -2.69 -11.87
CA GLU A 90 -5.27 -3.81 -12.49
C GLU A 90 -6.01 -3.41 -13.77
N LEU A 91 -6.31 -2.12 -13.94
CA LEU A 91 -7.02 -1.59 -15.10
C LEU A 91 -6.09 -1.23 -16.29
N LEU A 92 -4.77 -1.32 -16.12
CA LEU A 92 -3.76 -0.95 -17.13
C LEU A 92 -3.18 -2.17 -17.85
#